data_AF-A0A0Q9KHE7-F1
#
_entry.id   AF-A0A0Q9KHE7-F1
#
_cell.length_a   1.000
_cell.length_b   1.000
_cell.length_c   1.000
_cell.angle_alpha   90.00
_cell.angle_beta   90.00
_cell.angle_gamma   90.00
#
_symmetry.space_group_name_H-M   'P 1'
#
loop_
_entity.id
_entity.type
_entity.pdbx_description
1 polymer ?
#
loop_
_entity_poly.entity_id
_entity_poly.type
_entity_poly.pdbx_seq_one_letter_code
_entity_poly.pdbx_strand_id
1 'polypeptide(L)'
;MWIPPLWQEANSNFAEISNLAKLDAEGNITGIWGAMSDVDEKFERWKEEGKYLAGCEVTDDAIAPNGWTKWVIPAFKYVVTKCTQDSYQNIFNHMIADYLPQNNYQIVGAIQEFYNPKDNAGKHF
;
A
#
# COMPACT_ATOMS: atom_id res chain seq x y z
N MET A 1 -14.37 6.36 -9.68
CA MET A 1 -13.10 5.76 -9.24
C MET A 1 -13.42 4.66 -8.25
N TRP A 2 -12.84 3.47 -8.38
CA TRP A 2 -13.26 2.26 -7.64
C TRP A 2 -12.44 2.00 -6.36
N ILE A 3 -11.30 2.66 -6.19
CA ILE A 3 -10.44 2.54 -5.00
C ILE A 3 -11.12 3.05 -3.71
N PRO A 4 -11.82 4.21 -3.68
CA PRO A 4 -12.47 4.64 -2.43
C PRO A 4 -13.57 3.69 -1.93
N PRO A 5 -14.47 3.16 -2.78
CA PRO A 5 -15.39 2.08 -2.37
C PRO A 5 -14.68 0.83 -1.85
N LEU A 6 -13.56 0.42 -2.46
CA LEU A 6 -12.77 -0.72 -1.98
C LEU A 6 -12.24 -0.50 -0.55
N TRP A 7 -11.73 0.70 -0.26
CA TRP A 7 -11.30 1.06 1.10
C TRP A 7 -12.46 1.07 2.09
N GLN A 8 -13.65 1.53 1.68
CA GLN A 8 -14.84 1.49 2.52
C GLN A 8 -15.21 0.03 2.88
N GLU A 9 -15.15 -0.86 1.89
CA GLU A 9 -15.42 -2.29 2.09
C GLU A 9 -14.38 -2.94 3.00
N ALA A 10 -13.08 -2.69 2.77
CA ALA A 10 -12.00 -3.19 3.61
C ALA A 10 -12.17 -2.74 5.08
N ASN A 11 -12.43 -1.45 5.30
CA ASN A 11 -12.65 -0.89 6.64
C ASN A 11 -13.87 -1.53 7.33
N SER A 12 -14.97 -1.72 6.60
CA SER A 12 -16.22 -2.28 7.15
C SER A 12 -16.07 -3.73 7.59
N ASN A 13 -15.18 -4.48 6.94
CA ASN A 13 -14.95 -5.90 7.19
C ASN A 13 -13.62 -6.18 7.90
N PHE A 14 -12.91 -5.16 8.40
CA PHE A 14 -11.57 -5.33 8.98
C PHE A 14 -11.52 -6.33 10.14
N ALA A 15 -12.60 -6.45 10.90
CA ALA A 15 -12.70 -7.40 12.00
C ALA A 15 -12.36 -8.84 11.56
N GLU A 16 -12.63 -9.21 10.30
CA GLU A 16 -12.35 -10.53 9.72
C GLU A 16 -10.85 -10.86 9.64
N ILE A 17 -9.98 -9.85 9.52
CA ILE A 17 -8.53 -10.02 9.39
C ILE A 17 -7.74 -9.35 10.52
N SER A 18 -8.41 -8.68 11.45
CA SER A 18 -7.78 -7.91 12.53
C SER A 18 -6.81 -8.71 13.38
N ASN A 19 -7.08 -10.01 13.59
CA ASN A 19 -6.22 -10.93 14.34
C ASN A 19 -5.00 -11.43 13.53
N LEU A 20 -4.98 -11.21 12.21
CA LEU A 20 -3.86 -11.52 11.32
C LEU A 20 -2.92 -10.33 11.15
N ALA A 21 -3.38 -9.12 11.50
CA ALA A 21 -2.59 -7.91 11.40
C ALA A 21 -1.30 -8.02 12.23
N LYS A 22 -0.18 -7.66 11.61
CA LYS A 22 1.10 -7.61 12.28
C LYS A 22 1.11 -6.43 13.23
N LEU A 23 1.56 -6.69 14.47
CA LEU A 23 1.61 -5.70 15.54
C LEU A 23 3.05 -5.36 15.93
N ASP A 24 3.28 -4.10 16.32
CA ASP A 24 4.52 -3.67 16.98
C ASP A 24 4.57 -4.12 18.45
N ALA A 25 5.68 -3.84 19.13
CA ALA A 25 5.88 -4.24 20.53
C ALA A 25 4.85 -3.62 21.49
N GLU A 26 4.23 -2.51 21.08
CA GLU A 26 3.19 -1.79 21.82
C GLU A 26 1.77 -2.26 21.44
N GLY A 27 1.64 -3.22 20.52
CA GLY A 27 0.35 -3.78 20.09
C GLY A 27 -0.36 -2.98 19.00
N ASN A 28 0.32 -2.04 18.33
CA ASN A 28 -0.25 -1.26 17.22
C ASN A 28 -0.01 -1.95 15.89
N ILE A 29 -0.94 -1.80 14.94
CA ILE A 29 -0.75 -2.28 13.56
C ILE A 29 0.52 -1.66 12.98
N THR A 30 1.36 -2.48 12.33
CA THR A 30 2.65 -2.01 11.78
C THR A 30 2.51 -1.29 10.46
N GLY A 31 1.51 -1.65 9.65
CA GLY A 31 1.32 -1.05 8.35
C GLY A 31 -0.05 -1.26 7.76
N ILE A 32 -0.56 -0.20 7.16
CA ILE A 32 -1.78 -0.18 6.34
C ILE A 32 -1.35 0.23 4.95
N TRP A 33 -1.78 -0.54 3.95
CA TRP A 33 -1.21 -0.48 2.63
C TRP A 33 -2.29 -0.34 1.56
N GLY A 34 -2.08 0.63 0.68
CA GLY A 34 -2.62 0.64 -0.67
C GLY A 34 -1.60 -0.02 -1.57
N ALA A 35 -1.61 -1.36 -1.60
CA ALA A 35 -0.62 -2.10 -2.35
C ALA A 35 -0.99 -2.18 -3.83
N MET A 36 -0.02 -2.01 -4.72
CA MET A 36 -0.23 -2.02 -6.16
C MET A 36 0.63 -3.11 -6.83
N SER A 37 0.08 -3.70 -7.88
CA SER A 37 0.81 -4.57 -8.81
C SER A 37 0.23 -4.48 -10.22
N ASP A 38 1.01 -4.83 -11.23
CA ASP A 38 0.50 -5.17 -12.56
C ASP A 38 -0.50 -6.36 -12.49
N VAL A 39 -1.23 -6.57 -13.58
CA VAL A 39 -2.32 -7.56 -13.66
C VAL A 39 -1.86 -9.00 -13.39
N ASP A 40 -0.59 -9.31 -13.63
CA ASP A 40 -0.01 -10.64 -13.40
C ASP A 40 0.55 -10.82 -11.97
N GLU A 41 0.38 -9.83 -11.09
CA GLU A 41 0.90 -9.87 -9.71
C GLU A 41 2.44 -10.02 -9.63
N LYS A 42 3.16 -9.47 -10.61
CA LYS A 42 4.64 -9.44 -10.64
C LYS A 42 5.22 -8.23 -9.92
N PHE A 43 4.36 -7.38 -9.35
CA PHE A 43 4.69 -6.11 -8.72
C PHE A 43 5.40 -5.14 -9.66
N GLU A 44 5.11 -5.23 -10.96
CA GLU A 44 5.51 -4.24 -11.95
C GLU A 44 4.59 -3.01 -11.90
N ARG A 45 5.03 -1.91 -12.53
CA ARG A 45 4.22 -0.70 -12.63
C ARG A 45 2.93 -0.95 -13.43
N TRP A 46 1.85 -0.30 -13.00
CA TRP A 46 0.62 -0.23 -13.79
C TRP A 46 0.89 0.35 -15.17
N LYS A 47 0.22 -0.20 -16.17
CA LYS A 47 0.22 0.30 -17.55
C LYS A 47 -1.15 0.92 -17.81
N GLU A 48 -1.94 0.32 -18.68
CA GLU A 48 -3.35 0.69 -18.88
C GLU A 48 -4.22 0.23 -17.72
N GLU A 49 -3.87 -0.90 -17.12
CA GLU A 49 -4.58 -1.52 -16.00
C GLU A 49 -3.59 -1.99 -14.92
N GLY A 50 -4.14 -2.29 -13.75
CA GLY A 50 -3.40 -2.78 -12.61
C GLY A 50 -4.30 -3.24 -11.48
N LYS A 51 -3.71 -3.96 -10.54
CA LYS A 51 -4.37 -4.45 -9.33
C LYS A 51 -4.01 -3.58 -8.14
N TYR A 52 -5.00 -3.33 -7.29
CA TYR A 52 -4.86 -2.62 -6.02
C TYR A 52 -5.38 -3.51 -4.89
N LEU A 53 -4.66 -3.56 -3.78
CA LEU A 53 -5.06 -4.25 -2.57
C LEU A 53 -5.09 -3.24 -1.41
N ALA A 54 -6.27 -3.04 -0.84
CA ALA A 54 -6.46 -2.28 0.39
C ALA A 54 -6.39 -3.25 1.58
N GLY A 55 -5.43 -3.07 2.48
CA GLY A 55 -5.26 -4.01 3.58
C GLY A 55 -4.21 -3.60 4.61
N CYS A 56 -3.90 -4.52 5.52
CA CYS A 56 -2.86 -4.35 6.52
C CYS A 56 -1.70 -5.32 6.25
N GLU A 57 -0.52 -5.01 6.79
CA GLU A 57 0.58 -5.95 6.86
C GLU A 57 0.23 -7.08 7.82
N VAL A 58 0.51 -8.32 7.43
CA VAL A 58 0.22 -9.54 8.21
C VAL A 58 1.50 -10.35 8.41
N THR A 59 1.46 -11.37 9.26
CA THR A 59 2.59 -12.30 9.41
C THR A 59 2.77 -13.18 8.17
N ASP A 60 4.00 -13.66 7.94
CA ASP A 60 4.34 -14.46 6.76
C ASP A 60 3.48 -15.73 6.62
N ASP A 61 3.10 -16.33 7.76
CA ASP A 61 2.29 -17.54 7.87
C ASP A 61 0.77 -17.30 7.84
N ALA A 62 0.32 -16.04 7.80
CA ALA A 62 -1.10 -15.71 7.75
C ALA A 62 -1.79 -16.35 6.52
N ILE A 63 -2.99 -16.86 6.73
CA ILE A 63 -3.84 -17.42 5.66
C ILE A 63 -5.01 -16.46 5.47
N ALA A 64 -5.14 -15.90 4.27
CA ALA A 64 -6.23 -14.99 3.97
C ALA A 64 -7.59 -15.73 4.03
N PRO A 65 -8.60 -15.18 4.75
CA PRO A 65 -9.94 -15.75 4.73
C PRO A 65 -10.62 -15.51 3.37
N ASN A 66 -11.78 -16.14 3.16
CA ASN A 66 -12.57 -15.93 1.95
C ASN A 66 -12.91 -14.45 1.76
N GLY A 67 -12.80 -13.95 0.53
CA GLY A 67 -13.00 -12.52 0.23
C GLY A 67 -11.73 -11.66 0.40
N TRP A 68 -10.69 -12.20 1.02
CA TRP A 68 -9.39 -11.55 1.17
C TRP A 68 -8.32 -12.23 0.33
N THR A 69 -7.22 -11.52 0.08
CA THR A 69 -6.06 -12.04 -0.64
C THR A 69 -4.79 -11.62 0.10
N LYS A 70 -3.84 -12.55 0.24
CA LYS A 70 -2.50 -12.24 0.76
C LYS A 70 -1.54 -12.06 -0.40
N TRP A 71 -0.89 -10.91 -0.46
CA TRP A 71 0.24 -10.66 -1.35
C TRP A 71 1.57 -10.77 -0.59
N VAL A 72 2.56 -11.38 -1.23
CA VAL A 72 3.95 -11.37 -0.76
C VAL A 72 4.72 -10.46 -1.71
N ILE A 73 4.88 -9.20 -1.32
CA ILE A 73 5.60 -8.20 -2.11
C ILE A 73 7.11 -8.53 -2.03
N PRO A 74 7.82 -8.70 -3.16
CA PRO A 74 9.24 -9.00 -3.13
C PRO A 74 10.03 -7.81 -2.57
N ALA A 75 11.23 -8.10 -2.04
CA ALA A 75 12.07 -7.07 -1.47
C ALA A 75 12.57 -6.09 -2.55
N PHE A 76 12.25 -4.81 -2.39
CA PHE A 76 12.80 -3.72 -3.20
C PHE A 76 13.53 -2.71 -2.32
N LYS A 77 14.35 -1.87 -2.97
CA LYS A 77 14.79 -0.60 -2.38
C LYS A 77 13.78 0.48 -2.74
N TYR A 78 13.23 1.15 -1.73
CA TYR A 78 12.25 2.20 -1.90
C TYR A 78 12.86 3.58 -1.67
N VAL A 79 12.43 4.54 -2.49
CA VAL A 79 12.51 5.96 -2.15
C VAL A 79 11.14 6.34 -1.58
N VAL A 80 11.13 6.88 -0.37
CA VAL A 80 9.89 7.15 0.37
C VAL A 80 9.75 8.65 0.58
N THR A 81 8.54 9.18 0.36
CA THR A 81 8.21 10.57 0.65
C THR A 81 6.85 10.64 1.34
N LYS A 82 6.70 11.52 2.32
CA LYS A 82 5.42 11.77 2.98
C LYS A 82 4.58 12.71 2.10
N CYS A 83 3.28 12.47 2.04
CA CYS A 83 2.31 13.34 1.38
C CYS A 83 0.95 13.29 2.10
N THR A 84 0.11 14.26 1.79
CA THR A 84 -1.34 14.27 2.05
C THR A 84 -2.10 14.06 0.75
N GLN A 85 -3.42 13.82 0.83
CA GLN A 85 -4.29 13.73 -0.35
C GLN A 85 -4.13 14.93 -1.30
N ASP A 86 -4.05 16.14 -0.75
CA ASP A 86 -3.98 17.38 -1.55
C ASP A 86 -2.61 17.56 -2.23
N SER A 87 -1.54 17.08 -1.57
CA SER A 87 -0.17 17.19 -2.09
C SER A 87 0.26 16.01 -2.96
N TYR A 88 -0.49 14.89 -2.93
CA TYR A 88 -0.10 13.62 -3.53
C TYR A 88 0.32 13.77 -4.99
N GLN A 89 -0.53 14.40 -5.81
CA GLN A 89 -0.26 14.55 -7.25
C GLN A 89 1.02 15.36 -7.52
N ASN A 90 1.22 16.46 -6.79
CA ASN A 90 2.37 17.33 -6.99
C ASN A 90 3.67 16.65 -6.55
N ILE A 91 3.64 15.99 -5.38
CA ILE A 91 4.78 15.24 -4.87
C ILE A 91 5.10 14.07 -5.78
N PHE A 92 4.09 13.31 -6.22
CA PHE A 92 4.26 12.22 -7.16
C PHE A 92 4.95 12.68 -8.45
N ASN A 93 4.43 13.73 -9.08
CA ASN A 93 5.01 14.28 -10.31
C ASN A 93 6.46 14.72 -10.10
N HIS A 94 6.76 15.42 -9.02
CA HIS A 94 8.13 15.82 -8.68
C HIS A 94 9.06 14.63 -8.47
N MET A 95 8.61 13.58 -7.78
CA MET A 95 9.44 12.39 -7.55
C MET A 95 9.81 11.70 -8.85
N ILE A 96 8.84 11.53 -9.76
CA ILE A 96 9.03 10.82 -11.03
C ILE A 96 9.83 11.66 -12.04
N ALA A 97 9.51 12.95 -12.17
CA ALA A 97 10.10 13.83 -13.18
C ALA A 97 11.47 14.37 -12.78
N ASP A 98 11.68 14.64 -11.49
CA ASP A 98 12.87 15.37 -11.01
C ASP A 98 13.75 14.51 -10.10
N TYR A 99 13.22 14.10 -8.94
CA TYR A 99 14.05 13.50 -7.89
C TYR A 99 14.73 12.20 -8.32
N LEU A 100 13.97 11.25 -8.89
CA LEU A 100 14.52 9.94 -9.26
C LEU A 100 15.59 10.06 -10.37
N PRO A 101 15.35 10.76 -11.50
CA PRO A 101 16.37 10.94 -12.53
C PRO A 101 17.62 11.67 -12.03
N GLN A 102 17.46 12.74 -11.25
CA GLN A 102 18.59 13.53 -10.72
C GLN A 102 19.48 12.71 -9.78
N ASN A 103 18.91 11.70 -9.11
CA ASN A 103 19.63 10.81 -8.20
C ASN A 103 19.98 9.47 -8.85
N ASN A 104 19.89 9.34 -10.18
CA ASN A 104 20.20 8.13 -10.95
C ASN A 104 19.42 6.89 -10.48
N TYR A 105 18.17 7.07 -10.03
CA TYR A 105 17.28 5.97 -9.70
C TYR A 105 16.33 5.65 -10.86
N GLN A 106 16.12 4.35 -11.07
CA GLN A 106 15.12 3.83 -11.99
C GLN A 106 14.03 3.11 -11.19
N ILE A 107 12.78 3.34 -11.57
CA ILE A 107 11.65 2.62 -10.98
C ILE A 107 11.58 1.23 -11.62
N VAL A 108 11.64 0.20 -10.79
CA VAL A 108 11.66 -1.21 -11.21
C VAL A 108 10.46 -2.01 -10.72
N GLY A 109 9.54 -1.37 -9.99
CA GLY A 109 8.35 -2.00 -9.45
C GLY A 109 7.20 -1.01 -9.26
N ALA A 110 6.07 -1.53 -8.80
CA ALA A 110 4.88 -0.76 -8.48
C ALA A 110 5.14 0.22 -7.33
N ILE A 111 4.48 1.39 -7.41
CA ILE A 111 4.44 2.36 -6.31
C ILE A 111 3.51 1.80 -5.23
N GLN A 112 3.87 1.96 -3.97
CA GLN A 112 3.08 1.48 -2.83
C GLN A 112 2.66 2.66 -1.98
N GLU A 113 1.42 2.65 -1.49
CA GLU A 113 0.92 3.64 -0.55
C GLU A 113 1.01 3.07 0.86
N PHE A 114 1.79 3.73 1.73
CA PHE A 114 1.86 3.40 3.15
C PHE A 114 1.06 4.41 3.96
N TYR A 115 0.04 3.93 4.65
CA TYR A 115 -0.74 4.70 5.60
C TYR A 115 -0.24 4.37 7.00
N ASN A 116 0.45 5.33 7.62
CA ASN A 116 0.97 5.17 8.97
C ASN A 116 -0.19 5.10 9.96
N PRO A 117 -0.39 4.00 10.70
CA PRO A 117 -1.48 3.87 11.67
C PRO A 117 -1.40 4.89 12.81
N LYS A 118 -0.22 5.49 13.02
CA LYS A 118 0.03 6.53 14.03
C LYS A 118 -0.31 7.94 13.53
N ASP A 119 -0.57 8.12 12.24
CA ASP A 119 -1.00 9.42 11.72
C ASP A 119 -2.49 9.63 12.02
N ASN A 120 -2.83 10.69 12.76
CA ASN A 120 -4.18 11.04 13.24
C ASN A 120 -5.23 11.33 12.13
N ALA A 121 -4.94 11.01 10.86
CA ALA A 121 -5.85 11.22 9.73
C ALA A 121 -6.90 10.11 9.58
N GLY A 122 -6.71 8.92 10.20
CA GLY A 122 -7.77 7.95 10.52
C GLY A 122 -8.72 7.50 9.40
N LYS A 123 -8.30 7.49 8.13
CA LYS A 123 -9.19 7.10 7.02
C LYS A 123 -9.14 5.62 6.67
N HIS A 124 -8.07 4.94 7.05
CA HIS A 124 -7.82 3.54 6.71
C HIS A 124 -7.44 2.83 8.01
N PHE A 125 -8.26 1.83 8.36
CA PHE A 125 -8.44 1.16 9.65
C PHE A 125 -8.39 2.05 10.90
#